data_AF-A0A920QNR9-F1
#
_entry.id   AF-A0A920QNR9-F1
#
_cell.length_a   1.000
_cell.length_b   1.000
_cell.length_c   1.000
_cell.angle_alpha   90.00
_cell.angle_beta   90.00
_cell.angle_gamma   90.00
#
_symmetry.space_group_name_H-M   'P 1'
#
loop_
_entity.id
_entity.type
_entity.pdbx_description
1 polymer ?
#
loop_
_entity_poly.entity_id
_entity_poly.type
_entity_poly.pdbx_seq_one_letter_code
_entity_poly.pdbx_strand_id
1 'polypeptide(L)'
;MTFTVNNEDFTHALNIVQNKSIKNINYENITSGSNYAKISIIGTGIQNSPGYAAKFFEALFESKVNIEMITTSDIRITCLINEKDINKAVNKVHDVFGLFE
;
A
#
# COMPACT_ATOMS: atom_id res chain seq x y z
N MET A 1 6.94 1.88 13.58
CA MET A 1 7.52 2.12 12.25
C MET A 1 7.19 0.92 11.38
N THR A 2 6.83 1.13 10.12
CA THR A 2 6.52 0.03 9.18
C THR A 2 7.22 0.30 7.85
N PHE A 3 7.68 -0.77 7.20
CA PHE A 3 8.33 -0.72 5.91
C PHE A 3 7.98 -1.99 5.12
N THR A 4 8.32 -1.98 3.84
CA THR A 4 8.09 -3.12 2.94
C THR A 4 9.40 -3.52 2.29
N VAL A 5 9.58 -4.82 2.06
CA VAL A 5 10.66 -5.39 1.26
C VAL A 5 10.06 -6.28 0.16
N ASN A 6 10.87 -6.75 -0.79
CA ASN A 6 10.42 -7.79 -1.70
C ASN A 6 10.10 -9.07 -0.93
N ASN A 7 9.18 -9.88 -1.46
CA ASN A 7 8.77 -11.14 -0.80
C ASN A 7 9.96 -12.09 -0.58
N GLU A 8 10.92 -12.12 -1.50
CA GLU A 8 12.15 -12.93 -1.40
C GLU A 8 13.05 -12.52 -0.21
N ASP A 9 13.01 -11.25 0.18
CA ASP A 9 13.81 -10.70 1.29
C ASP A 9 13.08 -10.77 2.63
N PHE A 10 11.79 -11.16 2.66
CA PHE A 10 10.93 -11.07 3.84
C PHE A 10 11.54 -11.75 5.07
N THR A 11 11.93 -13.02 4.92
CA THR A 11 12.53 -13.81 6.02
C THR A 11 13.85 -13.20 6.48
N HIS A 12 14.67 -12.71 5.56
CA HIS A 12 15.96 -12.11 5.87
C HIS A 12 15.79 -10.79 6.65
N ALA A 13 14.91 -9.90 6.16
CA ALA A 13 14.61 -8.64 6.82
C ALA A 13 14.02 -8.85 8.22
N LEU A 14 13.08 -9.79 8.38
CA LEU A 14 12.49 -10.09 9.69
C LEU A 14 13.54 -10.55 10.71
N ASN A 15 14.47 -11.42 10.28
CA ASN A 15 15.57 -11.88 11.13
C ASN A 15 16.50 -10.74 11.58
N ILE A 16 16.77 -9.78 10.70
CA ILE A 16 17.57 -8.59 11.03
C ILE A 16 16.85 -7.74 12.08
N VAL A 17 15.57 -7.43 11.86
CA VAL A 17 14.79 -6.57 12.76
C VAL A 17 14.61 -7.21 14.14
N GLN A 18 14.44 -8.53 14.20
CA GLN A 18 14.31 -9.30 15.45
C GLN A 18 15.65 -9.57 16.16
N ASN A 19 16.78 -9.22 15.54
CA ASN A 19 18.09 -9.49 16.12
C ASN A 19 18.35 -8.60 17.35
N LYS A 20 18.09 -9.17 18.53
CA LYS A 20 18.30 -8.53 19.83
C LYS A 20 19.75 -8.12 20.12
N SER A 21 20.71 -8.57 19.31
CA SER A 21 22.12 -8.13 19.42
C SER A 21 22.32 -6.68 18.96
N ILE A 22 21.34 -6.09 18.25
CA ILE A 22 21.34 -4.68 17.89
C ILE A 22 21.00 -3.86 19.14
N LYS A 23 22.05 -3.44 19.87
CA LYS A 23 21.97 -2.88 21.23
C LYS A 23 21.19 -1.56 21.40
N ASN A 24 20.62 -0.98 20.34
CA ASN A 24 20.11 0.40 20.34
C ASN A 24 18.66 0.55 19.83
N ILE A 25 17.92 -0.53 19.61
CA ILE A 25 16.54 -0.46 19.12
C ILE A 25 15.61 -1.10 20.15
N ASN A 26 14.86 -0.26 20.88
CA ASN A 26 13.78 -0.70 21.75
C ASN A 26 12.46 -0.69 20.97
N TYR A 27 11.79 -1.83 20.90
CA TYR A 27 10.43 -1.97 20.37
C TYR A 27 9.61 -2.85 21.32
N GLU A 28 8.30 -2.60 21.43
CA GLU A 28 7.41 -3.43 22.25
C GLU A 28 7.02 -4.71 21.51
N ASN A 29 6.62 -4.59 20.24
CA ASN A 29 6.16 -5.68 19.40
C ASN A 29 6.62 -5.50 17.95
N ILE A 30 6.84 -6.63 17.25
CA ILE A 30 7.02 -6.68 15.81
C ILE A 30 5.85 -7.45 15.22
N THR A 31 5.15 -6.82 14.28
CA THR A 31 4.19 -7.49 13.41
C THR A 31 4.72 -7.49 11.99
N SER A 32 4.40 -8.54 11.25
CA SER A 32 4.86 -8.73 9.87
C SER A 32 3.78 -9.47 9.10
N GLY A 33 3.68 -9.19 7.80
CA GLY A 33 2.84 -9.95 6.90
C GLY A 33 3.45 -9.97 5.50
N SER A 34 2.99 -10.91 4.70
CA SER A 34 3.39 -11.11 3.30
C SER A 34 2.14 -11.20 2.42
N ASN A 35 2.35 -11.36 1.11
CA ASN A 35 1.28 -11.46 0.11
C ASN A 35 0.41 -10.20 0.06
N TYR A 36 1.07 -9.05 0.04
CA TYR A 36 0.45 -7.76 -0.18
C TYR A 36 0.84 -7.21 -1.55
N ALA A 37 -0.09 -6.47 -2.15
CA ALA A 37 0.17 -5.69 -3.35
C ALA A 37 0.08 -4.20 -3.04
N LYS A 38 0.83 -3.41 -3.80
CA LYS A 38 0.74 -1.94 -3.79
C LYS A 38 -0.01 -1.48 -5.03
N ILE A 39 -1.10 -0.77 -4.84
CA ILE A 39 -1.81 -0.06 -5.91
C ILE A 39 -1.63 1.44 -5.71
N SER A 40 -1.32 2.17 -6.78
CA SER A 40 -1.09 3.61 -6.70
C SER A 40 -1.84 4.35 -7.79
N ILE A 41 -2.39 5.50 -7.44
CA ILE A 41 -2.76 6.53 -8.40
C ILE A 41 -1.66 7.58 -8.46
N ILE A 42 -1.31 8.04 -9.66
CA ILE A 42 -0.25 9.03 -9.90
C ILE A 42 -0.82 10.12 -10.81
N GLY A 43 -0.64 11.37 -10.43
CA GLY A 43 -1.04 12.50 -11.26
C GLY A 43 -0.86 13.85 -10.57
N THR A 44 -0.51 14.87 -11.34
CA THR A 44 -0.36 16.26 -10.84
C THR A 44 -1.69 16.85 -10.34
N GLY A 45 -2.82 16.31 -10.79
CA GLY A 45 -4.14 16.68 -10.29
C GLY A 45 -4.35 16.37 -8.80
N ILE A 46 -3.61 15.41 -8.24
CA ILE A 46 -3.72 15.03 -6.81
C ILE A 46 -3.32 16.20 -5.91
N GLN A 47 -2.27 16.94 -6.26
CA GLN A 47 -1.81 18.11 -5.50
C GLN A 47 -2.75 19.30 -5.65
N ASN A 48 -3.31 19.47 -6.86
CA ASN A 48 -3.95 20.72 -7.29
C ASN A 48 -5.47 20.70 -7.19
N SER A 49 -6.08 19.54 -6.96
CA SER A 49 -7.53 19.39 -6.94
C SER A 49 -7.96 18.38 -5.87
N PRO A 50 -8.87 18.77 -4.97
CA PRO A 50 -9.40 17.84 -3.97
C PRO A 50 -10.24 16.75 -4.63
N GLY A 51 -10.42 15.63 -3.94
CA GLY A 51 -11.35 14.55 -4.32
C GLY A 51 -10.71 13.33 -4.98
N TYR A 52 -9.47 13.40 -5.45
CA TYR A 52 -8.76 12.22 -6.01
C TYR A 52 -8.61 11.09 -4.98
N ALA A 53 -8.22 11.42 -3.74
CA ALA A 53 -8.11 10.44 -2.66
C ALA A 53 -9.45 9.78 -2.33
N ALA A 54 -10.51 10.59 -2.18
CA ALA A 54 -11.86 10.11 -1.88
C ALA A 54 -12.36 9.15 -2.97
N LYS A 55 -12.23 9.56 -4.24
CA LYS A 55 -12.59 8.76 -5.41
C LYS A 55 -11.80 7.44 -5.49
N PHE A 56 -10.52 7.46 -5.13
CA PHE A 56 -9.69 6.26 -5.08
C PHE A 56 -10.12 5.30 -3.96
N PHE A 57 -10.37 5.80 -2.75
CA PHE A 57 -10.81 4.97 -1.63
C PHE A 57 -12.23 4.43 -1.82
N GLU A 58 -13.12 5.21 -2.43
CA GLU A 58 -14.46 4.76 -2.82
C GLU A 58 -14.40 3.60 -3.82
N ALA A 59 -13.53 3.67 -4.83
CA ALA A 59 -13.31 2.57 -5.77
C ALA A 59 -12.85 1.27 -5.07
N LEU A 60 -11.93 1.38 -4.11
CA LEU A 60 -11.46 0.23 -3.32
C LEU A 60 -12.57 -0.33 -2.40
N PHE A 61 -13.36 0.55 -1.78
CA PHE A 61 -14.50 0.17 -0.96
C PHE A 61 -15.58 -0.58 -1.77
N GLU A 62 -15.99 -0.05 -2.92
CA GLU A 62 -17.00 -0.66 -3.79
C GLU A 62 -16.56 -2.03 -4.34
N SER A 63 -15.26 -2.23 -4.56
CA SER A 63 -14.67 -3.51 -4.95
C SER A 63 -14.43 -4.47 -3.77
N LYS A 64 -14.87 -4.10 -2.55
CA LYS A 64 -14.68 -4.88 -1.32
C LYS A 64 -13.21 -5.22 -1.11
N VAL A 65 -12.33 -4.25 -1.27
CA VAL A 65 -10.88 -4.35 -1.03
C VAL A 65 -10.57 -3.67 0.29
N ASN A 66 -9.97 -4.42 1.23
CA ASN A 66 -9.49 -3.82 2.48
C ASN A 66 -8.18 -3.07 2.23
N ILE A 67 -8.05 -1.89 2.83
CA ILE A 67 -6.81 -1.10 2.80
C ILE A 67 -6.05 -1.36 4.10
N GLU A 68 -4.85 -1.92 3.99
CA GLU A 68 -3.97 -2.23 5.13
C GLU A 68 -3.10 -1.03 5.52
N MET A 69 -2.68 -0.25 4.52
CA MET A 69 -1.84 0.91 4.72
C MET A 69 -2.04 1.92 3.59
N ILE A 70 -1.94 3.21 3.93
CA ILE A 70 -1.92 4.31 2.98
C ILE A 70 -0.59 5.04 3.12
N THR A 71 0.06 5.30 1.99
CA THR A 71 1.19 6.23 1.90
C THR A 71 0.94 7.24 0.79
N THR A 72 1.43 8.46 0.95
CA THR A 72 1.16 9.56 0.01
C THR A 72 2.41 10.39 -0.28
N SER A 73 2.44 10.99 -1.46
CA SER A 73 3.27 12.14 -1.83
C SER A 73 2.41 13.17 -2.54
N ASP A 74 2.98 14.31 -2.97
CA ASP A 74 2.22 15.39 -3.62
C ASP A 74 1.42 14.92 -4.84
N ILE A 75 1.96 13.96 -5.60
CA ILE A 75 1.37 13.49 -6.86
C ILE A 75 1.06 11.99 -6.86
N ARG A 76 1.12 11.32 -5.70
CA ARG A 76 0.91 9.87 -5.61
C ARG A 76 0.18 9.48 -4.32
N ILE A 77 -0.82 8.62 -4.46
CA ILE A 77 -1.42 7.93 -3.32
C ILE A 77 -1.24 6.44 -3.55
N THR A 78 -0.66 5.75 -2.59
CA THR A 78 -0.40 4.30 -2.63
C THR A 78 -1.15 3.61 -1.50
N CYS A 79 -1.91 2.58 -1.84
CA CYS A 79 -2.56 1.69 -0.87
C CYS A 79 -1.88 0.32 -0.89
N LEU A 80 -1.59 -0.21 0.29
CA LEU A 80 -1.24 -1.62 0.49
C LEU A 80 -2.53 -2.41 0.70
N ILE A 81 -2.72 -3.47 -0.10
CA ILE A 81 -3.90 -4.33 -0.10
C ILE A 81 -3.48 -5.80 -0.15
N ASN A 82 -4.39 -6.73 0.11
CA ASN A 82 -4.09 -8.15 -0.10
C ASN A 82 -3.79 -8.43 -1.58
N GLU A 83 -2.75 -9.20 -1.86
CA GLU A 83 -2.31 -9.49 -3.24
C GLU A 83 -3.40 -10.14 -4.09
N LYS A 84 -4.24 -11.01 -3.50
CA LYS A 84 -5.36 -11.67 -4.21
C LYS A 84 -6.39 -10.67 -4.75
N ASP A 85 -6.43 -9.47 -4.19
CA ASP A 85 -7.43 -8.45 -4.50
C ASP A 85 -6.94 -7.45 -5.57
N ILE A 86 -5.69 -7.59 -6.05
CA ILE A 86 -5.06 -6.60 -6.94
C ILE A 86 -5.82 -6.42 -8.26
N ASN A 87 -6.23 -7.51 -8.91
CA ASN A 87 -6.87 -7.43 -10.23
C ASN A 87 -8.22 -6.68 -10.16
N LYS A 88 -9.05 -6.97 -9.16
CA LYS A 88 -10.33 -6.27 -8.98
C LYS A 88 -10.12 -4.80 -8.58
N ALA A 89 -9.10 -4.52 -7.77
CA ALA A 89 -8.76 -3.16 -7.36
C ALA A 89 -8.31 -2.32 -8.56
N VAL A 90 -7.37 -2.84 -9.36
CA VAL A 90 -6.85 -2.17 -10.55
C VAL A 90 -7.98 -1.88 -11.53
N ASN A 91 -8.79 -2.90 -11.89
CA ASN A 91 -9.90 -2.71 -12.83
C ASN A 91 -10.86 -1.62 -12.33
N LYS A 92 -11.35 -1.71 -11.08
CA LYS A 92 -12.28 -0.73 -10.54
C LYS A 92 -11.70 0.69 -10.48
N VAL A 93 -10.42 0.82 -10.20
CA VAL A 93 -9.71 2.11 -10.17
C VAL A 93 -9.56 2.67 -11.58
N HIS A 94 -9.17 1.85 -12.56
CA HIS A 94 -9.13 2.27 -13.97
C HIS A 94 -10.50 2.74 -14.46
N ASP A 95 -11.57 2.01 -14.16
CA ASP A 95 -12.94 2.36 -14.53
C ASP A 95 -13.34 3.74 -13.99
N VAL A 96 -13.12 3.95 -12.70
CA VAL A 96 -13.51 5.17 -11.98
C VAL A 96 -12.73 6.38 -12.48
N PHE A 97 -11.47 6.22 -12.87
CA PHE A 97 -10.65 7.28 -13.46
C PHE A 97 -10.76 7.38 -14.99
N GLY A 98 -11.50 6.50 -15.66
CA GLY A 98 -11.69 6.51 -17.11
C GLY A 98 -10.40 6.19 -17.89
N LEU A 99 -9.52 5.36 -17.33
CA LEU A 99 -8.18 5.06 -17.85
C LEU A 99 -8.15 3.77 -18.68
N PHE A 100 -9.16 3.53 -19.51
CA PHE A 100 -9.13 2.39 -20.44
C PHE A 100 -8.22 2.72 -21.63
N GLU A 101 -7.24 1.84 -21.90
CA GLU A 101 -6.62 1.72 -23.23
C GLU A 101 -7.53 0.90 -24.17
#